data_AF-X0D7H5-F1
#
_entry.id   AF-X0D7H5-F1
#
_cell.length_a   1.000
_cell.length_b   1.000
_cell.length_c   1.000
_cell.angle_alpha   90.00
_cell.angle_beta   90.00
_cell.angle_gamma   90.00
#
_symmetry.space_group_name_H-M   'P 1'
#
loop_
_entity.id
_entity.type
_entity.pdbx_description
1 polymer ?
#
loop_
_entity_poly.entity_id
_entity_poly.type
_entity_poly.pdbx_seq_one_letter_code
_entity_poly.pdbx_strand_id
1 'polypeptide(L)'
;MNTSEVKLVNLNLWYDAGYGEQWLYAVAVQALYRDTALNILETKTGLRGSQLVQEKGDHGYSLNFCINHIDIFYAVSCWIPAYSLLPSLDLDGYHA
;
A
#
# COMPACT_ATOMS: atom_id res chain seq x y z
N MET A 1 6.11 -21.62 11.15
CA MET A 1 6.27 -20.58 10.10
C MET A 1 7.74 -20.19 10.10
N ASN A 2 8.40 -20.22 8.94
CA ASN A 2 9.79 -19.78 8.83
C ASN A 2 9.75 -18.29 8.48
N THR A 3 10.51 -17.48 9.22
CA THR A 3 10.60 -16.03 9.02
C THR A 3 12.03 -15.69 8.61
N SER A 4 12.17 -14.87 7.57
CA SER A 4 13.45 -14.28 7.17
C SER A 4 13.37 -12.78 7.40
N GLU A 5 14.39 -12.21 8.05
CA GLU A 5 14.50 -10.77 8.26
C GLU A 5 15.45 -10.15 7.24
N VAL A 6 15.06 -8.97 6.75
CA VAL A 6 15.91 -8.14 5.89
C VAL A 6 15.90 -6.73 6.47
N LYS A 7 17.09 -6.18 6.68
CA LYS A 7 17.26 -4.78 7.11
C LYS A 7 17.61 -3.92 5.90
N LEU A 8 16.81 -2.88 5.69
CA LEU A 8 17.06 -1.88 4.66
C LEU A 8 17.53 -0.58 5.32
N VAL A 9 18.44 0.13 4.65
CA VAL A 9 18.97 1.42 5.09
C VAL A 9 18.75 2.46 3.99
N ASN A 10 18.54 3.73 4.36
CA ASN A 10 18.31 4.85 3.43
C ASN A 10 17.18 4.58 2.42
N LEU A 11 15.99 4.34 2.95
CA LEU A 11 14.79 4.02 2.17
C LEU A 11 14.18 5.27 1.54
N ASN A 12 13.73 5.15 0.30
CA ASN A 12 12.77 6.08 -0.27
C ASN A 12 11.37 5.65 0.18
N LEU A 13 10.63 6.54 0.83
CA LEU A 13 9.30 6.24 1.33
C LEU A 13 8.25 6.47 0.25
N TRP A 14 7.15 5.74 0.37
CA TRP A 14 5.94 5.96 -0.41
C TRP A 14 5.07 7.01 0.28
N TYR A 15 4.54 7.98 -0.48
CA TYR A 15 3.63 9.02 0.00
C TYR A 15 2.33 9.04 -0.81
N ASP A 16 1.25 9.52 -0.18
CA ASP A 16 -0.02 9.76 -0.85
C ASP A 16 0.11 10.80 -1.97
N ALA A 17 -0.81 10.76 -2.94
CA ALA A 17 -0.83 11.69 -4.06
C ALA A 17 -0.86 13.15 -3.57
N GLY A 18 0.09 13.96 -4.05
CA GLY A 18 0.25 15.36 -3.66
C GLY A 18 1.10 15.61 -2.42
N TYR A 19 1.51 14.56 -1.69
CA TYR A 19 2.32 14.68 -0.46
C TYR A 19 3.76 14.18 -0.63
N GLY A 20 4.12 13.69 -1.83
CA GLY A 20 5.46 13.24 -2.15
C GLY A 20 5.46 12.21 -3.28
N GLU A 21 6.57 11.49 -3.39
CA GLU A 21 6.78 10.44 -4.40
C GLU A 21 6.15 9.10 -3.98
N GLN A 22 5.65 8.33 -4.94
CA GLN A 22 5.02 7.01 -4.72
C GLN A 22 6.01 5.85 -4.95
N TRP A 23 7.13 5.81 -4.22
CA TRP A 23 8.15 4.75 -4.40
C TRP A 23 7.63 3.34 -4.08
N LEU A 24 7.87 2.39 -4.98
CA LEU A 24 7.52 0.98 -4.81
C LEU A 24 8.75 0.08 -4.96
N TYR A 25 8.85 -0.92 -4.10
CA TYR A 25 9.89 -1.96 -4.14
C TYR A 25 9.29 -3.29 -4.58
N ALA A 26 10.00 -4.03 -5.42
CA ALA A 26 9.68 -5.41 -5.75
C ALA A 26 10.29 -6.35 -4.69
N VAL A 27 9.48 -7.21 -4.11
CA VAL A 27 9.89 -8.24 -3.17
C VAL A 27 9.58 -9.60 -3.79
N ALA A 28 10.62 -10.40 -4.00
CA ALA A 28 10.50 -11.73 -4.55
C ALA A 28 10.95 -12.78 -3.52
N VAL A 29 10.15 -13.85 -3.39
CA VAL A 29 10.47 -15.02 -2.57
C VAL A 29 10.52 -16.24 -3.48
N GLN A 30 11.63 -16.98 -3.42
CA GLN A 30 11.83 -18.18 -4.23
C GLN A 30 11.82 -19.42 -3.33
N ALA A 31 11.03 -20.42 -3.71
CA ALA A 31 11.08 -21.74 -3.11
C ALA A 31 12.06 -22.61 -3.91
N LEU A 32 13.16 -23.02 -3.29
CA LEU A 32 14.21 -23.80 -3.95
C LEU A 32 14.17 -25.27 -3.52
N TYR A 33 14.40 -26.18 -4.46
CA TYR A 33 14.71 -27.59 -4.21
C TYR A 33 15.96 -27.99 -4.98
N ARG A 34 17.02 -28.41 -4.28
CA ARG A 34 18.32 -28.75 -4.90
C ARG A 34 18.80 -27.65 -5.87
N ASP A 35 18.80 -26.42 -5.39
CA ASP A 35 19.17 -25.21 -6.15
C ASP A 35 18.29 -24.89 -7.37
N THR A 36 17.19 -25.63 -7.56
CA THR A 36 16.20 -25.38 -8.61
C THR A 36 15.02 -24.61 -8.03
N ALA A 37 14.68 -23.46 -8.63
CA ALA A 37 13.48 -22.71 -8.24
C ALA A 37 12.22 -23.48 -8.65
N LEU A 38 11.43 -23.89 -7.66
CA LEU A 38 10.12 -24.52 -7.85
C LEU A 38 9.01 -23.50 -8.05
N ASN A 39 9.14 -22.34 -7.38
CA ASN A 39 8.17 -21.26 -7.48
C ASN A 39 8.83 -19.92 -7.13
N ILE A 40 8.29 -18.85 -7.69
CA ILE A 40 8.65 -17.48 -7.39
C ILE A 40 7.35 -16.72 -7.10
N LEU A 41 7.28 -16.11 -5.92
CA LEU A 41 6.23 -15.17 -5.58
C LEU A 41 6.82 -13.76 -5.60
N GLU A 42 6.29 -12.88 -6.44
CA GLU A 42 6.69 -11.48 -6.51
C GLU A 42 5.53 -10.58 -6.10
N THR A 43 5.82 -9.53 -5.32
CA THR A 43 4.87 -8.48 -4.97
C THR A 43 5.55 -7.12 -5.01
N LYS A 44 4.78 -6.07 -5.32
CA LYS A 44 5.24 -4.69 -5.20
C LYS A 44 4.68 -4.09 -3.91
N THR A 45 5.53 -3.41 -3.14
CA THR A 45 5.12 -2.77 -1.88
C THR A 45 5.73 -1.38 -1.73
N GLY A 46 4.91 -0.44 -1.24
CA GLY A 46 5.37 0.89 -0.82
C GLY A 46 5.67 0.87 0.67
N LEU A 47 6.89 1.28 1.04
CA LEU A 47 7.30 1.39 2.43
C LEU A 47 6.84 2.74 2.97
N ARG A 48 5.92 2.72 3.95
CA ARG A 48 5.43 3.92 4.64
C ARG A 48 5.02 3.59 6.07
N GLY A 49 5.10 4.57 6.95
CA GLY A 49 4.37 4.57 8.22
C GLY A 49 2.95 5.03 7.98
N SER A 50 1.96 4.31 8.51
CA SER A 50 0.54 4.68 8.42
C SER A 50 -0.13 4.56 9.78
N GLN A 51 -0.84 5.60 10.19
CA GLN A 51 -1.53 5.65 11.47
C GLN A 51 -2.93 6.27 11.31
N LEU A 52 -3.91 5.68 12.00
CA LEU A 52 -5.19 6.34 12.27
C LEU A 52 -5.06 7.08 13.60
N VAL A 53 -5.14 8.40 13.57
CA VAL A 53 -5.06 9.28 14.74
C VAL A 53 -6.46 9.53 15.27
N GLN A 54 -6.66 9.18 16.54
CA GLN A 54 -7.92 9.39 17.28
C GLN A 54 -7.61 9.99 18.65
N GLU A 55 -7.68 11.31 18.72
CA GLU A 55 -7.38 12.08 19.92
C GLU A 55 -8.66 12.71 20.46
N LYS A 56 -8.84 12.68 21.78
CA LYS A 56 -9.98 13.31 22.43
C LYS A 56 -9.79 14.83 22.45
N GLY A 57 -10.74 15.57 21.90
CA GLY A 57 -10.83 17.02 21.97
C GLY A 57 -12.21 17.49 22.42
N ASP A 58 -12.43 18.80 22.32
CA ASP A 58 -13.66 19.46 22.77
C ASP A 58 -14.92 19.00 22.00
N HIS A 59 -14.73 18.45 20.80
CA HIS A 59 -15.79 18.00 19.90
C HIS A 59 -15.91 16.48 19.77
N GLY A 60 -15.27 15.70 20.65
CA GLY A 60 -15.25 14.24 20.57
C GLY A 60 -13.86 13.72 20.24
N TYR A 61 -13.76 12.75 19.33
CA TYR A 61 -12.48 12.19 18.89
C TYR A 61 -12.14 12.65 17.47
N SER A 62 -10.87 12.96 17.21
CA SER A 62 -10.38 13.16 15.85
C SER A 62 -10.44 11.85 15.04
N LEU A 63 -10.43 11.99 13.71
CA LEU A 63 -10.37 10.88 12.79
C LEU A 63 -9.50 11.30 11.60
N ASN A 64 -8.18 11.27 11.80
CA ASN A 64 -7.21 11.72 10.82
C ASN A 64 -6.31 10.56 10.41
N PHE A 65 -5.92 10.51 9.14
CA PHE A 65 -4.90 9.57 8.69
C PHE A 65 -3.56 10.29 8.65
N CYS A 66 -2.54 9.67 9.22
CA CYS A 66 -1.18 10.20 9.26
C CYS A 66 -0.26 9.24 8.51
N ILE A 67 0.35 9.71 7.43
CA ILE A 67 1.29 8.96 6.60
C ILE A 67 2.67 9.58 6.72
N ASN A 68 3.67 8.79 7.14
CA ASN A 68 5.04 9.25 7.38
C ASN A 68 5.14 10.52 8.25
N HIS A 69 4.32 10.58 9.32
CA HIS A 69 4.21 11.74 10.23
C HIS A 69 3.59 13.00 9.62
N ILE A 70 2.87 12.86 8.50
CA ILE A 70 2.13 13.95 7.83
C ILE A 70 0.64 13.63 7.89
N ASP A 71 -0.15 14.55 8.45
CA ASP A 71 -1.61 14.43 8.45
C ASP A 71 -2.16 14.66 7.04
N ILE A 72 -2.96 13.71 6.57
CA ILE A 72 -3.53 13.72 5.22
C ILE A 72 -4.99 14.12 5.29
N PHE A 73 -5.34 15.18 4.57
CA PHE A 73 -6.73 15.56 4.34
C PHE A 73 -7.21 15.01 3.00
N TYR A 74 -8.26 14.18 3.04
CA TYR A 74 -8.80 13.52 1.87
C TYR A 74 -10.02 14.25 1.29
N ALA A 75 -9.96 14.55 -0.01
CA ALA A 75 -11.13 14.78 -0.84
C ALA A 75 -11.34 13.53 -1.69
N VAL A 76 -12.20 12.62 -1.23
CA VAL A 76 -12.38 11.28 -1.83
C VAL A 76 -13.83 11.05 -2.26
N SER A 77 -14.00 10.06 -3.12
CA SER A 77 -15.30 9.53 -3.52
C SER A 77 -15.43 8.07 -3.07
N CYS A 78 -16.68 7.60 -2.93
CA CYS A 78 -16.96 6.20 -2.70
C CYS A 78 -17.01 5.48 -4.05
N TRP A 79 -15.94 4.76 -4.41
CA TRP A 79 -15.96 3.93 -5.61
C TRP A 79 -16.92 2.74 -5.43
N ILE A 80 -17.82 2.54 -6.39
CA ILE A 80 -18.74 1.39 -6.48
C ILE A 80 -18.35 0.55 -7.71
N PRO A 81 -18.77 -0.73 -7.79
CA PRO A 81 -18.52 -1.54 -8.99
C PRO A 81 -19.00 -0.83 -10.26
N ALA A 82 -18.11 -0.69 -11.23
CA ALA A 82 -18.41 0.02 -12.48
C ALA A 82 -19.43 -0.71 -13.37
N TYR A 83 -19.64 -2.01 -13.14
CA TYR A 83 -20.57 -2.85 -13.90
C TYR A 83 -21.28 -3.85 -13.00
N SER A 84 -22.50 -4.24 -13.38
CA SER A 84 -23.26 -5.30 -12.71
C SER A 84 -22.63 -6.68 -12.90
N LEU A 85 -21.94 -6.90 -14.03
CA LEU A 85 -21.16 -8.10 -14.30
C LEU A 85 -19.67 -7.74 -14.14
N LEU A 86 -19.09 -8.11 -12.99
CA LEU A 86 -17.70 -7.77 -12.64
C LEU A 86 -16.65 -8.16 -13.71
N PRO A 87 -16.77 -9.30 -14.42
CA PRO A 87 -15.81 -9.65 -15.47
C PRO A 87 -15.82 -8.72 -16.69
N SER A 88 -16.83 -7.85 -16.82
CA SER A 88 -16.93 -6.89 -17.92
C SER A 88 -16.01 -5.69 -17.76
N LEU A 89 -15.41 -5.48 -16.58
CA LEU A 89 -14.42 -4.42 -16.35
C LEU A 89 -13.04 -4.92 -16.77
N ASP A 90 -12.50 -4.37 -17.86
CA ASP A 90 -11.15 -4.63 -18.34
C ASP A 90 -10.13 -3.64 -17.76
N LEU A 91 -8.86 -3.80 -18.14
CA LEU A 91 -7.77 -2.98 -17.62
C LEU A 91 -7.90 -1.50 -18.02
N ASP A 92 -8.35 -1.23 -19.25
CA ASP A 92 -8.55 0.13 -19.73
C ASP A 92 -9.66 0.82 -18.92
N GLY A 93 -10.72 0.10 -18.58
CA GLY A 93 -11.78 0.59 -17.69
C GLY A 93 -11.31 0.91 -16.27
N TYR A 94 -10.27 0.26 -15.75
CA TYR A 94 -9.66 0.62 -14.46
C TYR A 94 -8.75 1.85 -14.54
N HIS A 95 -8.27 2.21 -15.73
CA HIS A 95 -7.35 3.33 -15.94
C HIS A 95 -8.04 4.60 -16.49
N ALA A 96 -9.30 4.51 -16.88
CA ALA A 96 -10.14 5.62 -17.33
C ALA A 96 -10.53 6.55 -16.18
#